data_AF-A0A952HSY7-F1
#
_entry.id   AF-A0A952HSY7-F1
#
_cell.length_a   1.000
_cell.length_b   1.000
_cell.length_c   1.000
_cell.angle_alpha   90.00
_cell.angle_beta   90.00
_cell.angle_gamma   90.00
#
_symmetry.space_group_name_H-M   'P 1'
#
loop_
_entity.id
_entity.type
_entity.pdbx_description
1 polymer ?
#
loop_
_entity_poly.entity_id
_entity_poly.type
_entity_poly.pdbx_seq_one_letter_code
_entity_poly.pdbx_strand_id
1 'polypeptide(L)'
;QETLSYLVDQAAAETDNILLVGFSLGSVLTLDIALHRPDDIDGVIGISPAYYLSSERIAKWAPIAAPFMRWVDRGVADDPLRYEVMPTRGVAETWTAMKQLQKRLKKLGPVKLPWLLAQSMDDAVVVPEKNETLWRTHAVHPDSRLIRLVSSQRYPEEKRVFNLPGNSEASQVVALTHLAIHQSPDNPHYGINGRYRNCGSGMPRDSEQIRLCEESDKVWYGLWSTEPAPGQAMAYSTFNPSFDLLAEELQAFARQIAKKSSVQP
;
A
#
# COMPACT_ATOMS: atom_id res chain seq x y z
N GLN A 1 7.11 -8.96 14.98
CA GLN A 1 5.80 -9.30 15.59
C GLN A 1 5.78 -8.92 17.06
N GLU A 2 6.80 -9.27 17.86
CA GLU A 2 6.89 -8.90 19.29
C GLU A 2 6.71 -7.40 19.57
N THR A 3 7.42 -6.52 18.85
CA THR A 3 7.27 -5.07 19.01
C THR A 3 5.84 -4.59 18.76
N LEU A 4 5.17 -5.11 17.73
CA LEU A 4 3.80 -4.68 17.42
C LEU A 4 2.81 -5.27 18.45
N SER A 5 3.07 -6.45 19.01
CA SER A 5 2.28 -6.97 20.14
C SER A 5 2.42 -6.08 21.37
N TYR A 6 3.63 -5.64 21.70
CA TYR A 6 3.86 -4.71 22.81
C TYR A 6 3.11 -3.38 22.62
N LEU A 7 3.11 -2.83 21.39
CA LEU A 7 2.35 -1.63 21.09
C LEU A 7 0.84 -1.83 21.21
N VAL A 8 0.33 -3.03 20.89
CA VAL A 8 -1.08 -3.38 21.13
C VAL A 8 -1.37 -3.46 22.62
N ASP A 9 -0.49 -4.06 23.42
CA ASP A 9 -0.65 -4.10 24.89
C ASP A 9 -0.67 -2.70 25.50
N GLN A 10 0.19 -1.81 25.01
CA GLN A 10 0.19 -0.41 25.46
C GLN A 10 -1.11 0.31 25.05
N ALA A 11 -1.55 0.15 23.79
CA ALA A 11 -2.79 0.75 23.33
C ALA A 11 -4.00 0.23 24.11
N ALA A 12 -4.08 -1.06 24.38
CA ALA A 12 -5.14 -1.68 25.18
C ALA A 12 -5.21 -1.15 26.62
N ALA A 13 -4.09 -0.66 27.16
CA ALA A 13 -4.05 -0.03 28.48
C ALA A 13 -4.51 1.44 28.48
N GLU A 14 -4.52 2.11 27.30
CA GLU A 14 -4.78 3.54 27.17
C GLU A 14 -6.11 3.87 26.46
N THR A 15 -6.70 2.91 25.75
CA THR A 15 -7.94 3.09 24.98
C THR A 15 -8.79 1.82 24.97
N ASP A 16 -10.12 2.01 24.97
CA ASP A 16 -11.09 0.93 24.82
C ASP A 16 -11.19 0.42 23.37
N ASN A 17 -10.68 1.21 22.42
CA ASN A 17 -10.77 0.93 20.98
C ASN A 17 -9.39 0.92 20.32
N ILE A 18 -9.09 -0.16 19.59
CA ILE A 18 -7.83 -0.33 18.86
C ILE A 18 -8.11 -0.58 17.38
N LEU A 19 -7.70 0.37 16.57
CA LEU A 19 -7.70 0.28 15.10
C LEU A 19 -6.26 0.16 14.60
N LEU A 20 -5.92 -0.97 13.98
CA LEU A 20 -4.58 -1.14 13.42
C LEU A 20 -4.54 -0.66 11.97
N VAL A 21 -3.63 0.27 11.68
CA VAL A 21 -3.41 0.80 10.33
C VAL A 21 -2.03 0.41 9.84
N GLY A 22 -1.96 -0.25 8.70
CA GLY A 22 -0.71 -0.70 8.09
C GLY A 22 -0.56 -0.17 6.66
N PHE A 23 0.69 0.05 6.27
CA PHE A 23 1.08 0.37 4.90
C PHE A 23 2.05 -0.70 4.36
N SER A 24 1.81 -1.23 3.16
CA SER A 24 2.68 -2.25 2.54
C SER A 24 2.90 -3.47 3.44
N LEU A 25 4.15 -3.77 3.85
CA LEU A 25 4.45 -4.81 4.86
C LEU A 25 3.71 -4.55 6.18
N GLY A 26 3.54 -3.30 6.58
CA GLY A 26 2.78 -2.94 7.77
C GLY A 26 1.37 -3.53 7.74
N SER A 27 0.70 -3.56 6.59
CA SER A 27 -0.63 -4.17 6.43
C SER A 27 -0.61 -5.69 6.65
N VAL A 28 0.48 -6.36 6.29
CA VAL A 28 0.67 -7.79 6.56
C VAL A 28 0.79 -8.02 8.06
N LEU A 29 1.60 -7.21 8.73
CA LEU A 29 1.86 -7.34 10.16
C LEU A 29 0.63 -6.99 11.01
N THR A 30 -0.05 -5.90 10.70
CA THR A 30 -1.25 -5.47 11.45
C THR A 30 -2.39 -6.47 11.29
N LEU A 31 -2.63 -6.99 10.08
CA LEU A 31 -3.63 -8.03 9.88
C LEU A 31 -3.24 -9.33 10.60
N ASP A 32 -1.98 -9.78 10.50
CA ASP A 32 -1.55 -10.99 11.19
C ASP A 32 -1.73 -10.87 12.72
N ILE A 33 -1.41 -9.71 13.32
CA ILE A 33 -1.65 -9.48 14.76
C ILE A 33 -3.13 -9.43 15.10
N ALA A 34 -3.95 -8.73 14.31
CA ALA A 34 -5.39 -8.69 14.54
C ALA A 34 -6.03 -10.10 14.49
N LEU A 35 -5.50 -10.99 13.66
CA LEU A 35 -5.93 -12.39 13.59
C LEU A 35 -5.46 -13.25 14.78
N HIS A 36 -4.47 -12.81 15.55
CA HIS A 36 -4.05 -13.47 16.79
C HIS A 36 -4.76 -12.91 18.02
N ARG A 37 -5.20 -11.66 17.95
CA ARG A 37 -5.80 -10.92 19.06
C ARG A 37 -7.16 -10.34 18.66
N PRO A 38 -8.10 -11.15 18.16
CA PRO A 38 -9.37 -10.65 17.64
C PRO A 38 -10.25 -10.01 18.72
N ASP A 39 -9.99 -10.29 20.00
CA ASP A 39 -10.74 -9.73 21.13
C ASP A 39 -10.20 -8.36 21.58
N ASP A 40 -8.94 -8.02 21.22
CA ASP A 40 -8.32 -6.74 21.58
C ASP A 40 -8.43 -5.69 20.47
N ILE A 41 -8.70 -6.12 19.23
CA ILE A 41 -8.65 -5.27 18.04
C ILE A 41 -10.06 -5.11 17.48
N ASP A 42 -10.48 -3.87 17.24
CA ASP A 42 -11.82 -3.56 16.71
C ASP A 42 -11.86 -3.46 15.18
N GLY A 43 -10.71 -3.22 14.55
CA GLY A 43 -10.63 -3.13 13.09
C GLY A 43 -9.21 -3.10 12.56
N VAL A 44 -9.09 -3.32 11.25
CA VAL A 44 -7.81 -3.18 10.54
C VAL A 44 -7.98 -2.43 9.23
N ILE A 45 -7.05 -1.51 8.96
CA ILE A 45 -6.90 -0.79 7.70
C ILE A 45 -5.58 -1.21 7.07
N GLY A 46 -5.64 -1.80 5.89
CA GLY A 46 -4.48 -2.09 5.05
C GLY A 46 -4.42 -1.14 3.87
N ILE A 47 -3.39 -0.30 3.81
CA ILE A 47 -3.13 0.62 2.70
C ILE A 47 -2.01 0.00 1.84
N SER A 48 -2.27 -0.16 0.54
CA SER A 48 -1.32 -0.75 -0.41
C SER A 48 -0.73 -2.08 0.09
N PRO A 49 -1.53 -3.06 0.55
CA PRO A 49 -0.99 -4.18 1.30
C PRO A 49 -0.12 -5.11 0.44
N ALA A 50 1.01 -5.51 0.99
CA ALA A 50 1.91 -6.49 0.37
C ALA A 50 1.44 -7.95 0.59
N TYR A 51 0.14 -8.26 0.40
CA TYR A 51 -0.34 -9.64 0.55
C TYR A 51 0.09 -10.54 -0.61
N TYR A 52 0.30 -9.96 -1.79
CA TYR A 52 0.93 -10.62 -2.94
C TYR A 52 1.83 -9.63 -3.66
N LEU A 53 3.00 -10.10 -4.09
CA LEU A 53 3.98 -9.33 -4.85
C LEU A 53 4.15 -9.96 -6.24
N SER A 54 4.31 -9.13 -7.28
CA SER A 54 4.45 -9.56 -8.68
C SER A 54 5.71 -10.40 -8.90
N SER A 55 6.79 -10.07 -8.17
CA SER A 55 8.07 -10.76 -8.22
C SER A 55 8.17 -11.94 -7.24
N GLU A 56 7.19 -12.85 -7.24
CA GLU A 56 7.25 -14.09 -6.45
C GLU A 56 8.54 -14.89 -6.71
N ARG A 57 9.09 -14.79 -7.93
CA ARG A 57 10.33 -15.48 -8.33
C ARG A 57 11.59 -14.88 -7.68
N ILE A 58 11.71 -13.56 -7.57
CA ILE A 58 12.86 -12.90 -6.91
C ILE A 58 12.74 -13.05 -5.39
N ALA A 59 11.55 -12.84 -4.84
CA ALA A 59 11.29 -12.96 -3.41
C ALA A 59 11.44 -14.40 -2.88
N LYS A 60 11.16 -15.42 -3.71
CA LYS A 60 11.37 -16.84 -3.36
C LYS A 60 12.84 -17.22 -3.20
N TRP A 61 13.75 -16.59 -3.95
CA TRP A 61 15.20 -16.87 -3.88
C TRP A 61 15.95 -15.90 -2.95
N ALA A 62 15.32 -14.79 -2.53
CA ALA A 62 15.91 -13.81 -1.62
C ALA A 62 16.46 -14.41 -0.31
N PRO A 63 15.82 -15.38 0.37
CA PRO A 63 16.37 -16.00 1.58
C PRO A 63 17.67 -16.80 1.33
N ILE A 64 17.80 -17.40 0.14
CA ILE A 64 18.99 -18.17 -0.28
C ILE A 64 20.10 -17.23 -0.73
N ALA A 65 19.75 -16.09 -1.33
CA ALA A 65 20.69 -15.05 -1.73
C ALA A 65 21.13 -14.14 -0.57
N ALA A 66 20.34 -14.02 0.51
CA ALA A 66 20.59 -13.13 1.65
C ALA A 66 21.97 -13.28 2.36
N PRO A 67 22.59 -14.47 2.43
CA PRO A 67 23.95 -14.61 2.96
C PRO A 67 25.04 -14.10 2.00
N PHE A 68 24.77 -14.11 0.68
CA PHE A 68 25.77 -13.90 -0.37
C PHE A 68 25.61 -12.55 -1.09
N MET A 69 24.42 -11.95 -1.03
CA MET A 69 24.10 -10.64 -1.59
C MET A 69 23.38 -9.80 -0.53
N ARG A 70 24.07 -8.79 0.01
CA ARG A 70 23.55 -7.94 1.10
C ARG A 70 22.45 -6.96 0.64
N TRP A 71 22.36 -6.68 -0.65
CA TRP A 71 21.48 -5.66 -1.23
C TRP A 71 20.79 -6.20 -2.49
N VAL A 72 19.46 -6.08 -2.57
CA VAL A 72 18.66 -6.37 -3.79
C VAL A 72 18.63 -5.16 -4.70
N ASP A 73 18.62 -3.97 -4.10
CA ASP A 73 18.81 -2.70 -4.79
C ASP A 73 19.82 -1.85 -3.99
N ARG A 74 20.79 -1.29 -4.71
CA ARG A 74 21.73 -0.28 -4.21
C ARG A 74 21.35 1.04 -4.88
N GLY A 75 20.11 1.48 -4.66
CA GLY A 75 19.68 2.80 -5.11
C GLY A 75 20.64 3.88 -4.60
N VAL A 76 20.81 4.93 -5.38
CA VAL A 76 21.36 6.19 -4.85
C VAL A 76 20.33 6.69 -3.85
N ALA A 77 20.75 7.10 -2.65
CA ALA A 77 19.85 7.64 -1.64
C ALA A 77 19.47 9.08 -2.01
N ASP A 78 18.55 9.24 -2.94
CA ASP A 78 18.03 10.53 -3.42
C ASP A 78 16.80 10.97 -2.62
N ASP A 79 16.14 10.04 -1.91
CA ASP A 79 15.08 10.33 -0.94
C ASP A 79 15.55 10.11 0.52
N PRO A 80 15.77 11.17 1.33
CA PRO A 80 16.17 11.02 2.73
C PRO A 80 15.04 10.49 3.63
N LEU A 81 13.80 10.45 3.15
CA LEU A 81 12.61 10.00 3.88
C LEU A 81 12.23 8.55 3.55
N ARG A 82 12.89 7.90 2.58
CA ARG A 82 12.66 6.50 2.22
C ARG A 82 13.96 5.71 2.16
N TYR A 83 13.88 4.44 2.55
CA TYR A 83 14.93 3.48 2.26
C TYR A 83 14.82 3.07 0.78
N GLU A 84 15.58 3.74 -0.10
CA GLU A 84 15.75 3.33 -1.51
C GLU A 84 16.69 2.12 -1.65
N VAL A 85 17.30 1.69 -0.54
CA VAL A 85 18.00 0.42 -0.42
C VAL A 85 17.04 -0.67 0.04
N MET A 86 16.94 -1.75 -0.74
CA MET A 86 16.21 -2.96 -0.36
C MET A 86 17.19 -4.00 0.19
N PRO A 87 17.45 -4.05 1.50
CA PRO A 87 18.28 -5.12 2.06
C PRO A 87 17.60 -6.46 1.83
N THR A 88 18.36 -7.44 1.35
CA THR A 88 17.83 -8.78 1.02
C THR A 88 17.15 -9.45 2.21
N ARG A 89 17.59 -9.14 3.43
CA ARG A 89 16.94 -9.58 4.67
C ARG A 89 15.53 -8.99 4.84
N GLY A 90 15.36 -7.69 4.60
CA GLY A 90 14.04 -7.04 4.66
C GLY A 90 13.07 -7.62 3.62
N VAL A 91 13.57 -7.96 2.44
CA VAL A 91 12.79 -8.66 1.41
C VAL A 91 12.41 -10.08 1.84
N ALA A 92 13.35 -10.84 2.42
CA ALA A 92 13.10 -12.21 2.91
C ALA A 92 12.11 -12.24 4.09
N GLU A 93 12.21 -11.29 5.02
CA GLU A 93 11.29 -11.13 6.13
C GLU A 93 9.89 -10.74 5.65
N THR A 94 9.80 -9.81 4.68
CA THR A 94 8.54 -9.44 4.03
C THR A 94 7.86 -10.65 3.40
N TRP A 95 8.62 -11.42 2.62
CA TRP A 95 8.12 -12.64 1.99
C TRP A 95 7.63 -13.67 3.02
N THR A 96 8.40 -13.85 4.09
CA THR A 96 8.07 -14.79 5.17
C THR A 96 6.79 -14.38 5.89
N ALA A 97 6.66 -13.11 6.30
CA ALA A 97 5.45 -12.58 6.92
C ALA A 97 4.23 -12.73 5.99
N MET A 98 4.39 -12.39 4.71
CA MET A 98 3.34 -12.54 3.70
C MET A 98 2.87 -14.00 3.58
N LYS A 99 3.78 -14.97 3.44
CA LYS A 99 3.42 -16.39 3.33
C LYS A 99 2.78 -16.93 4.62
N GLN A 100 3.24 -16.48 5.78
CA GLN A 100 2.63 -16.85 7.06
C GLN A 100 1.19 -16.35 7.17
N LEU A 101 0.95 -15.08 6.84
CA LEU A 101 -0.40 -14.50 6.80
C LEU A 101 -1.31 -15.27 5.82
N GLN A 102 -0.85 -15.53 4.60
CA GLN A 102 -1.62 -16.31 3.61
C GLN A 102 -1.99 -17.70 4.14
N LYS A 103 -1.05 -18.40 4.77
CA LYS A 103 -1.29 -19.72 5.38
C LYS A 103 -2.29 -19.63 6.52
N ARG A 104 -2.20 -18.58 7.35
CA ARG A 104 -3.12 -18.33 8.47
C ARG A 104 -4.54 -18.07 7.99
N LEU A 105 -4.72 -17.16 7.03
CA LEU A 105 -6.03 -16.87 6.45
C LEU A 105 -6.69 -18.13 5.88
N LYS A 106 -5.92 -18.96 5.15
CA LYS A 106 -6.39 -20.26 4.66
C LYS A 106 -6.82 -21.22 5.78
N LYS A 107 -6.16 -21.19 6.93
CA LYS A 107 -6.48 -22.05 8.09
C LYS A 107 -7.66 -21.53 8.91
N LEU A 108 -7.72 -20.22 9.17
CA LEU A 108 -8.77 -19.60 9.96
C LEU A 108 -10.10 -19.52 9.22
N GLY A 109 -10.07 -19.37 7.89
CA GLY A 109 -11.26 -19.17 7.08
C GLY A 109 -11.79 -17.74 7.21
N PRO A 110 -13.03 -17.50 7.67
CA PRO A 110 -13.64 -16.18 7.68
C PRO A 110 -13.03 -15.25 8.75
N VAL A 111 -12.68 -14.03 8.33
CA VAL A 111 -12.28 -12.91 9.18
C VAL A 111 -13.52 -12.11 9.57
N LYS A 112 -13.89 -12.21 10.84
CA LYS A 112 -15.06 -11.53 11.42
C LYS A 112 -14.76 -10.11 11.89
N LEU A 113 -13.51 -9.69 11.88
CA LEU A 113 -13.11 -8.32 12.16
C LEU A 113 -13.48 -7.40 10.98
N PRO A 114 -13.96 -6.17 11.23
CA PRO A 114 -13.98 -5.12 10.23
C PRO A 114 -12.60 -4.92 9.59
N TRP A 115 -12.54 -5.06 8.27
CA TRP A 115 -11.30 -4.98 7.51
C TRP A 115 -11.45 -4.08 6.29
N LEU A 116 -10.75 -2.95 6.30
CA LEU A 116 -10.61 -2.06 5.15
C LEU A 116 -9.33 -2.36 4.38
N LEU A 117 -9.45 -2.53 3.06
CA LEU A 117 -8.31 -2.63 2.13
C LEU A 117 -8.37 -1.45 1.15
N ALA A 118 -7.33 -0.64 1.07
CA ALA A 118 -7.20 0.43 0.08
C ALA A 118 -5.98 0.17 -0.80
N GLN A 119 -6.13 0.20 -2.13
CA GLN A 119 -5.02 -0.06 -3.06
C GLN A 119 -5.22 0.64 -4.41
N SER A 120 -4.11 0.91 -5.10
CA SER A 120 -4.14 1.22 -6.52
C SER A 120 -4.36 -0.06 -7.33
N MET A 121 -5.25 -0.01 -8.31
CA MET A 121 -5.45 -1.12 -9.26
C MET A 121 -4.42 -1.11 -10.39
N ASP A 122 -3.67 -0.02 -10.54
CA ASP A 122 -2.65 0.10 -11.57
C ASP A 122 -1.27 -0.40 -11.07
N ASP A 123 -1.13 -0.68 -9.76
CA ASP A 123 0.18 -1.01 -9.18
C ASP A 123 0.83 -2.27 -9.78
N ALA A 124 2.15 -2.20 -9.93
CA ALA A 124 2.93 -3.23 -10.61
C ALA A 124 3.87 -4.03 -9.68
N VAL A 125 3.94 -3.67 -8.40
CA VAL A 125 4.76 -4.35 -7.38
C VAL A 125 3.88 -5.27 -6.54
N VAL A 126 2.80 -4.74 -6.00
CA VAL A 126 1.69 -5.44 -5.38
C VAL A 126 0.79 -6.01 -6.49
N VAL A 127 0.12 -7.13 -6.23
CA VAL A 127 -0.83 -7.73 -7.18
C VAL A 127 -2.26 -7.45 -6.69
N PRO A 128 -2.88 -6.32 -7.09
CA PRO A 128 -4.13 -5.86 -6.49
C PRO A 128 -5.30 -6.83 -6.69
N GLU A 129 -5.35 -7.57 -7.79
CA GLU A 129 -6.38 -8.57 -8.08
C GLU A 129 -6.30 -9.77 -7.12
N LYS A 130 -5.08 -10.20 -6.77
CA LYS A 130 -4.88 -11.28 -5.80
C LYS A 130 -5.21 -10.82 -4.38
N ASN A 131 -4.85 -9.58 -4.03
CA ASN A 131 -5.23 -8.96 -2.76
C ASN A 131 -6.75 -8.89 -2.63
N GLU A 132 -7.43 -8.45 -3.69
CA GLU A 132 -8.88 -8.36 -3.74
C GLU A 132 -9.54 -9.73 -3.60
N THR A 133 -9.04 -10.73 -4.33
CA THR A 133 -9.54 -12.11 -4.24
C THR A 133 -9.41 -12.64 -2.81
N LEU A 134 -8.25 -12.42 -2.18
CA LEU A 134 -8.01 -12.80 -0.79
C LEU A 134 -8.95 -12.06 0.17
N TRP A 135 -9.13 -10.76 0.01
CA TRP A 135 -10.07 -9.98 0.82
C TRP A 135 -11.51 -10.49 0.65
N ARG A 136 -11.97 -10.75 -0.58
CA ARG A 136 -13.33 -11.28 -0.85
C ARG A 136 -13.55 -12.64 -0.23
N THR A 137 -12.53 -13.49 -0.24
CA THR A 137 -12.58 -14.85 0.31
C THR A 137 -12.73 -14.83 1.84
N HIS A 138 -12.08 -13.86 2.51
CA HIS A 138 -11.89 -13.90 3.95
C HIS A 138 -12.68 -12.81 4.71
N ALA A 139 -12.86 -11.60 4.18
CA ALA A 139 -13.49 -10.48 4.88
C ALA A 139 -15.03 -10.58 4.87
N VAL A 140 -15.57 -11.31 5.84
CA VAL A 140 -17.02 -11.57 5.93
C VAL A 140 -17.78 -10.54 6.76
N HIS A 141 -17.09 -9.72 7.56
CA HIS A 141 -17.76 -8.71 8.37
C HIS A 141 -18.50 -7.68 7.47
N PRO A 142 -19.76 -7.32 7.79
CA PRO A 142 -20.57 -6.44 6.95
C PRO A 142 -19.99 -5.03 6.79
N ASP A 143 -19.16 -4.59 7.74
CA ASP A 143 -18.53 -3.26 7.71
C ASP A 143 -17.18 -3.24 7.01
N SER A 144 -16.60 -4.39 6.67
CA SER A 144 -15.35 -4.45 5.90
C SER A 144 -15.53 -3.71 4.59
N ARG A 145 -14.54 -2.92 4.15
CA ARG A 145 -14.58 -2.15 2.90
C ARG A 145 -13.37 -2.47 1.99
N LEU A 146 -13.57 -2.36 0.69
CA LEU A 146 -12.48 -2.32 -0.29
C LEU A 146 -12.52 -0.98 -1.01
N ILE A 147 -11.39 -0.28 -1.07
CA ILE A 147 -11.21 0.96 -1.82
C ILE A 147 -10.23 0.68 -2.96
N ARG A 148 -10.69 0.88 -4.19
CA ARG A 148 -9.87 0.81 -5.40
C ARG A 148 -9.57 2.23 -5.85
N LEU A 149 -8.30 2.57 -6.04
CA LEU A 149 -7.91 3.72 -6.84
C LEU A 149 -7.70 3.25 -8.27
N VAL A 150 -8.47 3.80 -9.22
CA VAL A 150 -8.59 3.27 -10.58
C VAL A 150 -8.35 4.35 -11.60
N SER A 151 -7.40 4.14 -12.51
CA SER A 151 -7.06 5.15 -13.52
C SER A 151 -7.84 5.02 -14.83
N SER A 152 -8.11 3.80 -15.29
CA SER A 152 -8.72 3.59 -16.62
C SER A 152 -9.78 2.50 -16.67
N GLN A 153 -9.62 1.43 -15.90
CA GLN A 153 -10.56 0.31 -15.89
C GLN A 153 -11.93 0.73 -15.32
N ARG A 154 -13.02 0.19 -15.87
CA ARG A 154 -14.34 0.30 -15.26
C ARG A 154 -14.65 -0.96 -14.48
N TYR A 155 -15.14 -0.80 -13.27
CA TYR A 155 -15.62 -1.88 -12.43
C TYR A 155 -17.14 -1.72 -12.21
N PRO A 156 -17.89 -2.83 -12.12
CA PRO A 156 -19.29 -2.76 -11.70
C PRO A 156 -19.40 -2.23 -10.27
N GLU A 157 -20.57 -1.68 -9.93
CA GLU A 157 -20.88 -1.34 -8.55
C GLU A 157 -21.02 -2.62 -7.72
N GLU A 158 -20.37 -2.63 -6.55
CA GLU A 158 -20.35 -3.77 -5.65
C GLU A 158 -20.53 -3.28 -4.21
N LYS A 159 -21.32 -4.03 -3.43
CA LYS A 159 -21.53 -3.69 -2.01
C LYS A 159 -20.20 -3.74 -1.26
N ARG A 160 -19.93 -2.71 -0.44
CA ARG A 160 -18.69 -2.54 0.35
C ARG A 160 -17.43 -2.24 -0.47
N VAL A 161 -17.57 -1.98 -1.78
CA VAL A 161 -16.45 -1.67 -2.65
C VAL A 161 -16.62 -0.28 -3.22
N PHE A 162 -15.59 0.55 -3.08
CA PHE A 162 -15.59 1.95 -3.45
C PHE A 162 -14.49 2.17 -4.48
N ASN A 163 -14.84 2.79 -5.60
CA ASN A 163 -13.89 3.12 -6.66
C ASN A 163 -13.63 4.63 -6.59
N LEU A 164 -12.39 5.02 -6.31
CA LEU A 164 -11.90 6.39 -6.32
C LEU A 164 -11.03 6.63 -7.57
N PRO A 165 -10.95 7.86 -8.10
CA PRO A 165 -10.07 8.17 -9.22
C PRO A 165 -8.60 7.92 -8.87
N GLY A 166 -7.91 7.12 -9.68
CA GLY A 166 -6.46 6.90 -9.62
C GLY A 166 -5.67 7.80 -10.58
N ASN A 167 -6.35 8.61 -11.39
CA ASN A 167 -5.76 9.55 -12.33
C ASN A 167 -6.34 10.95 -12.15
N SER A 168 -5.65 11.94 -12.71
CA SER A 168 -6.10 13.33 -12.78
C SER A 168 -5.32 14.08 -13.85
N GLU A 169 -6.00 14.49 -14.91
CA GLU A 169 -5.40 15.35 -15.94
C GLU A 169 -4.96 16.69 -15.37
N ALA A 170 -5.76 17.28 -14.47
CA ALA A 170 -5.45 18.55 -13.81
C ALA A 170 -4.17 18.49 -12.97
N SER A 171 -3.84 17.32 -12.43
CA SER A 171 -2.63 17.08 -11.63
C SER A 171 -1.54 16.32 -12.40
N GLN A 172 -1.73 16.11 -13.72
CA GLN A 172 -0.85 15.33 -14.59
C GLN A 172 -0.56 13.91 -14.06
N VAL A 173 -1.54 13.25 -13.43
CA VAL A 173 -1.42 11.88 -12.92
C VAL A 173 -2.13 10.93 -13.89
N VAL A 174 -1.40 9.96 -14.44
CA VAL A 174 -1.98 8.89 -15.29
C VAL A 174 -2.28 7.62 -14.51
N ALA A 175 -1.52 7.33 -13.46
CA ALA A 175 -1.67 6.15 -12.61
C ALA A 175 -0.94 6.30 -11.28
N LEU A 176 -1.32 5.49 -10.28
CA LEU A 176 -0.72 5.50 -8.94
C LEU A 176 0.07 4.23 -8.64
N THR A 177 1.31 4.41 -8.18
CA THR A 177 2.07 3.39 -7.46
C THR A 177 1.46 3.16 -6.08
N HIS A 178 1.74 1.98 -5.51
CA HIS A 178 1.39 1.64 -4.15
C HIS A 178 2.04 2.61 -3.13
N LEU A 179 3.15 3.26 -3.50
CA LEU A 179 3.85 4.26 -2.69
C LEU A 179 3.16 5.64 -2.68
N ALA A 180 2.26 5.90 -3.63
CA ALA A 180 1.65 7.22 -3.81
C ALA A 180 0.28 7.37 -3.12
N ILE A 181 -0.47 6.27 -2.95
CA ILE A 181 -1.91 6.39 -2.62
C ILE A 181 -2.21 7.14 -1.30
N HIS A 182 -1.27 7.12 -0.35
CA HIS A 182 -1.41 7.73 0.98
C HIS A 182 -0.72 9.11 1.10
N GLN A 183 -0.24 9.66 -0.02
CA GLN A 183 0.50 10.91 -0.04
C GLN A 183 -0.38 12.02 -0.62
N SER A 184 -0.52 13.11 0.13
CA SER A 184 -1.31 14.28 -0.30
C SER A 184 -0.64 15.02 -1.46
N PRO A 185 -1.40 15.59 -2.42
CA PRO A 185 -0.89 16.52 -3.42
C PRO A 185 -0.19 17.75 -2.82
N ASP A 186 -0.54 18.12 -1.59
CA ASP A 186 0.06 19.25 -0.87
C ASP A 186 1.29 18.86 -0.04
N ASN A 187 1.72 17.58 -0.10
CA ASN A 187 2.91 17.14 0.63
C ASN A 187 4.13 17.95 0.15
N PRO A 188 4.87 18.63 1.05
CA PRO A 188 5.98 19.52 0.66
C PRO A 188 7.19 18.78 0.06
N HIS A 189 7.22 17.46 0.17
CA HIS A 189 8.24 16.62 -0.42
C HIS A 189 7.72 15.82 -1.62
N TYR A 190 6.60 15.12 -1.49
CA TYR A 190 6.07 14.21 -2.53
C TYR A 190 4.97 14.80 -3.43
N GLY A 191 4.40 15.94 -3.06
CA GLY A 191 3.22 16.52 -3.70
C GLY A 191 3.49 17.11 -5.08
N ILE A 192 2.47 17.73 -5.67
CA ILE A 192 2.55 18.33 -7.02
C ILE A 192 3.62 19.42 -7.12
N ASN A 193 3.81 20.18 -6.04
CA ASN A 193 4.86 21.18 -5.87
C ASN A 193 5.96 20.70 -4.90
N GLY A 194 6.08 19.38 -4.72
CA GLY A 194 7.03 18.76 -3.82
C GLY A 194 8.47 18.94 -4.28
N ARG A 195 9.40 18.91 -3.32
CA ARG A 195 10.84 19.03 -3.59
C ARG A 195 11.46 17.77 -4.23
N TYR A 196 10.77 16.63 -4.16
CA TYR A 196 11.25 15.37 -4.70
C TYR A 196 10.43 14.93 -5.91
N ARG A 197 11.13 14.45 -6.93
CA ARG A 197 10.56 13.88 -8.14
C ARG A 197 11.21 12.53 -8.37
N ASN A 198 10.40 11.47 -8.40
CA ASN A 198 10.92 10.14 -8.63
C ASN A 198 11.12 9.89 -10.13
N CYS A 199 12.33 10.15 -10.63
CA CYS A 199 12.70 9.84 -12.01
C CYS A 199 13.18 8.40 -12.21
N GLY A 200 13.25 7.59 -11.15
CA GLY A 200 13.69 6.19 -11.25
C GLY A 200 15.20 6.03 -11.42
N SER A 201 16.01 6.98 -10.94
CA SER A 201 17.47 6.84 -10.90
C SER A 201 17.84 5.55 -10.16
N GLY A 202 18.63 4.68 -10.80
CA GLY A 202 18.99 3.35 -10.26
C GLY A 202 18.03 2.20 -10.61
N MET A 203 16.88 2.47 -11.21
CA MET A 203 15.99 1.44 -11.77
C MET A 203 16.33 1.14 -13.25
N PRO A 204 15.99 -0.04 -13.80
CA PRO A 204 16.17 -0.35 -15.22
C PRO A 204 15.20 0.49 -16.07
N ARG A 205 15.56 1.76 -16.27
CA ARG A 205 14.85 2.75 -17.08
C ARG A 205 15.83 3.36 -18.09
N ASP A 206 15.32 3.69 -19.27
CA ASP A 206 16.13 4.31 -20.32
C ASP A 206 16.74 5.64 -19.85
N SER A 207 18.01 5.87 -20.17
CA SER A 207 18.76 7.04 -19.66
C SER A 207 18.26 8.36 -20.25
N GLU A 208 17.72 8.36 -21.47
CA GLU A 208 17.08 9.54 -22.05
C GLU A 208 15.76 9.85 -21.33
N GLN A 209 14.99 8.83 -20.96
CA GLN A 209 13.76 9.03 -20.16
C GLN A 209 14.04 9.57 -18.75
N ILE A 210 15.12 9.11 -18.10
CA ILE A 210 15.57 9.66 -16.81
C ILE A 210 15.94 11.13 -16.98
N ARG A 211 16.81 11.45 -17.96
CA ARG A 211 17.22 12.82 -18.25
C ARG A 211 16.02 13.73 -18.54
N LEU A 212 15.08 13.29 -19.38
CA LEU A 212 13.85 14.04 -19.67
C LEU A 212 13.02 14.31 -18.42
N CYS A 213 12.93 13.35 -17.49
CA CYS A 213 12.22 13.54 -16.22
C CYS A 213 12.90 14.57 -15.31
N GLU A 214 14.22 14.56 -15.25
CA GLU A 214 15.03 15.44 -14.39
C GLU A 214 15.07 16.88 -14.93
N GLU A 215 15.22 17.03 -16.24
CA GLU A 215 15.42 18.34 -16.89
C GLU A 215 14.10 19.07 -17.24
N SER A 216 12.98 18.35 -17.31
CA SER A 216 11.71 18.98 -17.70
C SER A 216 11.09 19.81 -16.57
N ASP A 217 10.60 21.00 -16.89
CA ASP A 217 9.83 21.82 -15.94
C ASP A 217 8.55 21.12 -15.48
N LYS A 218 7.91 20.37 -16.40
CA LYS A 218 6.66 19.64 -16.15
C LYS A 218 6.79 18.18 -16.53
N VAL A 219 6.19 17.32 -15.71
CA VAL A 219 6.17 15.87 -15.92
C VAL A 219 4.76 15.33 -15.67
N TRP A 220 4.46 14.20 -16.29
CA TRP A 220 3.34 13.37 -15.88
C TRP A 220 3.77 12.36 -14.82
N TYR A 221 2.87 11.99 -13.92
CA TYR A 221 3.08 11.05 -12.83
C TYR A 221 2.39 9.72 -13.15
N GLY A 222 3.16 8.64 -13.17
CA GLY A 222 2.66 7.32 -13.54
C GLY A 222 3.46 6.16 -12.96
N LEU A 223 3.53 5.07 -13.71
CA LEU A 223 4.21 3.82 -13.39
C LEU A 223 5.30 3.53 -14.41
N TRP A 224 6.14 2.52 -14.15
CA TRP A 224 7.08 2.00 -15.14
C TRP A 224 6.39 1.35 -16.34
N SER A 225 5.16 0.86 -16.16
CA SER A 225 4.35 0.22 -17.20
C SER A 225 3.41 1.18 -17.92
N THR A 226 3.33 2.45 -17.51
CA THR A 226 2.54 3.46 -18.22
C THR A 226 3.43 4.27 -19.15
N GLU A 227 3.07 4.33 -20.42
CA GLU A 227 3.73 5.26 -21.34
C GLU A 227 3.05 6.63 -21.21
N PRO A 228 3.82 7.73 -21.01
CA PRO A 228 3.28 9.05 -21.21
C PRO A 228 2.93 9.25 -22.69
N ALA A 229 2.11 10.26 -23.01
CA ALA A 229 1.89 10.57 -24.42
C ALA A 229 3.24 10.90 -25.10
N PRO A 230 3.42 10.60 -26.40
CA PRO A 230 4.69 10.83 -27.09
C PRO A 230 5.25 12.24 -26.86
N GLY A 231 6.51 12.32 -26.43
CA GLY A 231 7.21 13.58 -26.15
C GLY A 231 6.99 14.18 -24.76
N GLN A 232 6.24 13.53 -23.86
CA GLN A 232 6.06 13.98 -22.49
C GLN A 232 7.02 13.28 -21.52
N ALA A 233 7.66 14.06 -20.65
CA ALA A 233 8.46 13.54 -19.55
C ALA A 233 7.58 12.93 -18.46
N MET A 234 8.07 11.87 -17.82
CA MET A 234 7.33 11.12 -16.80
C MET A 234 8.15 10.85 -15.55
N ALA A 235 7.56 11.09 -14.39
CA ALA A 235 8.04 10.65 -13.09
C ALA A 235 7.14 9.51 -12.56
N TYR A 236 7.67 8.65 -11.71
CA TYR A 236 6.82 7.74 -10.96
C TYR A 236 5.95 8.52 -9.99
N SER A 237 4.67 8.15 -9.90
CA SER A 237 3.73 8.84 -9.04
C SER A 237 4.18 8.78 -7.58
N THR A 238 4.17 9.93 -6.92
CA THR A 238 4.55 10.09 -5.50
C THR A 238 3.40 10.59 -4.63
N PHE A 239 2.32 11.08 -5.23
CA PHE A 239 1.13 11.59 -4.55
C PHE A 239 -0.17 11.08 -5.21
N ASN A 240 -1.27 11.16 -4.46
CA ASN A 240 -2.60 10.74 -4.86
C ASN A 240 -3.51 11.96 -5.09
N PRO A 241 -4.00 12.22 -6.31
CA PRO A 241 -4.91 13.34 -6.57
C PRO A 241 -6.25 13.21 -5.83
N SER A 242 -6.63 11.99 -5.43
CA SER A 242 -7.83 11.67 -4.66
C SER A 242 -7.52 11.45 -3.17
N PHE A 243 -6.47 12.08 -2.63
CA PHE A 243 -6.05 11.89 -1.24
C PHE A 243 -7.17 12.22 -0.25
N ASP A 244 -7.88 13.34 -0.44
CA ASP A 244 -8.95 13.75 0.47
C ASP A 244 -10.11 12.76 0.45
N LEU A 245 -10.52 12.28 -0.73
CA LEU A 245 -11.54 11.24 -0.86
C LEU A 245 -11.13 9.94 -0.16
N LEU A 246 -9.86 9.54 -0.29
CA LEU A 246 -9.33 8.38 0.43
C LEU A 246 -9.39 8.64 1.94
N ALA A 247 -8.92 9.79 2.41
CA ALA A 247 -8.89 10.15 3.83
C ALA A 247 -10.30 10.19 4.42
N GLU A 248 -11.28 10.71 3.70
CA GLU A 248 -12.69 10.71 4.08
C GLU A 248 -13.24 9.28 4.29
N GLU A 249 -12.97 8.36 3.35
CA GLU A 249 -13.39 6.97 3.48
C GLU A 249 -12.72 6.24 4.65
N LEU A 250 -11.41 6.47 4.85
CA LEU A 250 -10.68 5.92 5.99
C LEU A 250 -11.23 6.45 7.32
N GLN A 251 -11.53 7.73 7.41
CA GLN A 251 -12.14 8.34 8.59
C GLN A 251 -13.56 7.83 8.83
N ALA A 252 -14.36 7.67 7.77
CA ALA A 252 -15.72 7.15 7.86
C ALA A 252 -15.71 5.72 8.40
N PHE A 253 -14.78 4.88 7.93
CA PHE A 253 -14.57 3.53 8.47
C PHE A 253 -14.15 3.58 9.94
N ALA A 254 -13.13 4.36 10.29
CA ALA A 254 -12.64 4.47 11.67
C ALA A 254 -13.74 4.93 12.66
N ARG A 255 -14.54 5.94 12.29
CA ARG A 255 -15.68 6.42 13.10
C ARG A 255 -16.77 5.36 13.25
N GLN A 256 -17.00 4.54 12.22
CA GLN A 256 -17.97 3.44 12.30
C GLN A 256 -17.53 2.38 13.31
N ILE A 257 -16.23 2.07 13.36
CA ILE A 257 -15.67 1.13 14.33
C ILE A 257 -15.83 1.68 15.75
N ALA A 258 -15.34 2.90 16.01
CA ALA A 258 -15.39 3.51 17.34
C ALA A 258 -16.82 3.63 17.91
N LYS A 259 -17.83 3.91 17.07
CA LYS A 259 -19.22 3.98 17.51
C LYS A 259 -19.75 2.64 18.02
N LYS A 260 -19.36 1.51 17.42
CA LYS A 260 -19.91 0.20 17.79
C LYS A 260 -19.39 -0.29 19.13
N SER A 261 -18.11 -0.08 19.40
CA SER A 261 -17.50 -0.46 20.65
C SER A 261 -18.07 0.34 21.84
N SER A 262 -18.51 1.59 21.62
CA SER A 262 -19.25 2.37 22.64
C SER A 262 -20.65 1.85 23.00
N VAL A 263 -21.17 0.87 22.23
CA VAL A 263 -22.55 0.34 22.38
C VAL A 263 -22.55 -1.10 22.92
N GLN A 264 -21.40 -1.77 23.06
CA GLN A 264 -21.30 -3.07 23.73
C GLN A 264 -21.05 -2.88 25.24
N PRO A 265 -22.00 -3.27 26.12
CA PRO A 265 -21.80 -3.29 27.57
C PRO A 265 -20.99 -4.51 28.04
#